data_AF-A0A8X7PHY6-F1
#
_entry.id   AF-A0A8X7PHY6-F1
#
_cell.length_a   1.000
_cell.length_b   1.000
_cell.length_c   1.000
_cell.angle_alpha   90.00
_cell.angle_beta   90.00
_cell.angle_gamma   90.00
#
_symmetry.space_group_name_H-M   'P 1'
#
loop_
_entity.id
_entity.type
_entity.pdbx_description
1 polymer ?
#
loop_
_entity_poly.entity_id
_entity_poly.type
_entity_poly.pdbx_seq_one_letter_code
_entity_poly.pdbx_strand_id
1 'polypeptide(L)' 'MEGRNGDAVSLLERYLKDWADESLHAKLAQVFAATNMLQDSLSHYQAALRINPQNEAATADGPKHIETTLSLF' A
#
# COMPACT_ATOMS: atom_id res chain seq x y z
N MET A 1 -17.63 1.79 9.72
CA MET A 1 -17.63 2.27 8.31
C MET A 1 -16.92 1.21 7.46
N GLU A 2 -17.50 0.01 7.35
CA GLU A 2 -16.78 -1.21 6.90
C GLU A 2 -17.04 -1.66 5.46
N GLY A 3 -17.78 -0.89 4.66
CA GLY A 3 -18.09 -1.30 3.28
C GLY A 3 -17.08 -0.87 2.21
N ARG A 4 -16.40 0.26 2.39
CA ARG A 4 -15.75 0.96 1.26
C ARG A 4 -14.33 0.50 0.96
N ASN A 5 -13.71 -0.21 1.88
CA ASN A 5 -12.30 -0.57 1.76
C ASN A 5 -12.08 -1.94 1.10
N GLY A 6 -12.98 -2.91 1.34
CA GLY A 6 -12.95 -4.21 0.65
C GLY A 6 -13.16 -4.05 -0.86
N ASP A 7 -14.11 -3.20 -1.25
CA ASP A 7 -14.36 -2.85 -2.65
C ASP A 7 -13.13 -2.20 -3.30
N ALA A 8 -12.41 -1.35 -2.56
CA ALA A 8 -11.21 -0.68 -3.05
C ALA A 8 -10.07 -1.67 -3.32
N VAL A 9 -9.87 -2.65 -2.43
CA VAL A 9 -8.88 -3.72 -2.64
C VAL A 9 -9.22 -4.54 -3.88
N SER A 10 -10.45 -5.03 -4.02
CA SER A 10 -10.87 -5.83 -5.18
C SER A 10 -10.79 -5.06 -6.50
N LEU A 11 -11.10 -3.75 -6.52
CA LEU A 11 -10.93 -2.90 -7.69
C LEU A 11 -9.46 -2.74 -8.08
N LEU A 12 -8.59 -2.51 -7.10
CA LEU A 12 -7.16 -2.31 -7.33
C LEU A 12 -6.45 -3.62 -7.72
N GLU A 13 -6.81 -4.77 -7.15
CA GLU A 13 -6.31 -6.10 -7.55
C GLU A 13 -6.64 -6.43 -9.01
N ARG A 14 -7.84 -6.05 -9.47
CA ARG A 14 -8.23 -6.23 -10.86
C ARG A 14 -7.40 -5.37 -11.81
N TYR A 15 -7.05 -4.15 -11.38
CA TYR A 15 -6.14 -3.26 -12.12
C TYR A 15 -4.70 -3.79 -12.17
N LEU A 16 -4.23 -4.46 -11.11
CA LEU A 16 -2.90 -5.08 -11.03
C LEU A 16 -2.68 -6.12 -12.14
N LYS A 17 -3.76 -6.73 -12.64
CA LYS A 17 -3.70 -7.72 -13.71
C LYS A 17 -3.31 -7.12 -15.05
N ASP A 18 -3.60 -5.84 -15.26
CA ASP A 18 -3.38 -5.13 -16.52
C ASP A 18 -2.25 -4.08 -16.41
N TRP A 19 -2.01 -3.51 -15.22
CA TRP A 19 -1.04 -2.43 -14.97
C TRP A 19 -0.28 -2.65 -13.65
N ALA A 20 0.88 -3.32 -13.71
CA ALA A 20 1.78 -3.48 -12.57
C ALA A 20 2.74 -2.29 -12.42
N ASP A 21 2.20 -1.10 -12.22
CA ASP A 21 2.98 0.14 -12.07
C ASP A 21 3.28 0.42 -10.58
N GLU A 22 4.38 1.12 -10.29
CA GLU A 22 4.75 1.50 -8.92
C GLU A 22 3.63 2.27 -8.21
N SER A 23 2.91 3.09 -8.99
CA SER A 23 1.89 4.01 -8.49
C SER A 23 0.69 3.24 -7.96
N LEU A 24 0.39 2.09 -8.57
CA LEU A 24 -0.69 1.22 -8.14
C LEU A 24 -0.34 0.50 -6.84
N HIS A 25 0.89 -0.02 -6.73
CA HIS A 25 1.40 -0.61 -5.51
C HIS A 25 1.35 0.39 -4.34
N ALA A 26 1.73 1.65 -4.55
CA ALA A 26 1.64 2.66 -3.50
C ALA A 26 0.20 3.00 -3.09
N LYS A 27 -0.76 3.03 -4.03
CA LYS A 27 -2.19 3.25 -3.74
C LYS A 27 -2.81 2.08 -2.97
N LEU A 28 -2.48 0.85 -3.34
CA LEU A 28 -2.88 -0.34 -2.58
C LEU A 28 -2.35 -0.27 -1.15
N ALA A 29 -1.09 0.10 -0.98
CA ALA A 29 -0.50 0.25 0.33
C ALA A 29 -1.25 1.28 1.20
N GLN A 30 -1.64 2.42 0.63
CA GLN A 30 -2.45 3.41 1.35
C GLN A 30 -3.82 2.86 1.77
N VAL A 31 -4.48 2.09 0.90
CA VAL A 31 -5.77 1.47 1.21
C VAL A 31 -5.62 0.44 2.32
N PHE A 32 -4.58 -0.40 2.27
CA PHE A 32 -4.29 -1.37 3.33
C PHE A 32 -3.94 -0.71 4.66
N ALA A 33 -3.23 0.42 4.64
CA ALA A 33 -2.97 1.20 5.85
C ALA A 33 -4.28 1.72 6.46
N ALA A 34 -5.19 2.22 5.62
CA ALA A 34 -6.50 2.71 6.04
C ALA A 34 -7.43 1.58 6.54
N THR A 35 -7.18 0.32 6.17
CA THR A 35 -7.88 -0.87 6.71
C THR A 35 -7.20 -1.50 7.91
N ASN A 36 -6.15 -0.86 8.45
CA ASN A 36 -5.35 -1.42 9.53
C ASN A 36 -4.63 -2.75 9.17
N MET A 37 -4.51 -3.04 7.87
CA MET A 37 -3.75 -4.16 7.31
C MET A 37 -2.30 -3.71 7.08
N LEU A 38 -1.60 -3.44 8.18
CA LEU A 38 -0.29 -2.80 8.18
C LEU A 38 0.81 -3.63 7.48
N GLN A 39 0.78 -4.95 7.62
CA GLN A 39 1.73 -5.85 6.94
C GLN A 39 1.57 -5.85 5.43
N ASP A 40 0.33 -5.97 4.93
CA ASP A 40 0.05 -5.91 3.49
C ASP A 40 0.42 -4.53 2.94
N SER A 41 0.09 -3.46 3.67
CA SER A 41 0.46 -2.10 3.31
C SER A 41 1.98 -1.96 3.10
N LEU A 42 2.78 -2.43 4.06
CA LEU A 42 4.23 -2.35 3.99
C LEU A 42 4.78 -3.14 2.79
N SER A 43 4.28 -4.35 2.55
CA SER A 43 4.69 -5.17 1.41
C SER A 43 4.44 -4.46 0.07
N HIS A 44 3.28 -3.81 -0.07
CA HIS A 44 2.93 -3.05 -1.27
C HIS A 44 3.78 -1.77 -1.43
N TYR A 45 4.11 -1.05 -0.35
CA TYR A 45 5.05 0.07 -0.43
C TYR A 45 6.45 -0.37 -0.86
N GLN A 46 6.95 -1.49 -0.34
CA GLN A 46 8.23 -2.05 -0.73
C GLN A 46 8.25 -2.46 -2.21
N ALA A 47 7.15 -3.05 -2.71
CA ALA A 47 7.02 -3.37 -4.12
C ALA A 47 7.06 -2.10 -5.00
N ALA A 48 6.38 -1.03 -4.60
CA ALA A 48 6.40 0.25 -5.30
C ALA A 48 7.83 0.84 -5.37
N LEU A 49 8.56 0.83 -4.25
CA LEU A 49 9.95 1.31 -4.18
C LEU A 49 10.91 0.44 -5.01
N ARG A 50 10.66 -0.86 -5.10
CA ARG A 50 11.47 -1.76 -5.92
C ARG A 50 11.31 -1.48 -7.41
N ILE A 51 10.12 -1.07 -7.85
CA ILE A 51 9.84 -0.69 -9.24
C ILE A 51 10.37 0.71 -9.52
N ASN A 52 10.05 1.67 -8.65
CA ASN A 52 10.52 3.05 -8.74
C ASN A 52 10.91 3.56 -7.35
N PRO A 53 12.22 3.60 -7.06
CA PRO A 53 12.72 4.10 -5.78
C PRO A 53 12.38 5.57 -5.50
N GLN A 54 12.00 6.34 -6.52
CA GLN A 54 11.60 7.75 -6.40
C GLN A 54 10.09 7.94 -6.28
N ASN A 55 9.32 6.87 -6.08
CA ASN A 55 7.88 7.00 -5.85
C ASN A 55 7.61 7.81 -4.58
N GLU A 56 7.08 9.01 -4.73
CA GLU A 56 6.77 9.91 -3.62
C GLU A 56 5.84 9.27 -2.59
N ALA A 57 4.81 8.54 -3.05
CA ALA A 57 3.86 7.90 -2.16
C ALA A 57 4.48 6.76 -1.34
N ALA A 58 5.50 6.10 -1.88
CA ALA A 58 6.20 5.00 -1.20
C ALA A 58 7.46 5.43 -0.43
N THR A 59 7.98 6.64 -0.69
CA THR A 59 9.06 7.26 0.09
C THR A 59 8.55 8.20 1.19
N ALA A 60 7.25 8.53 1.17
CA ALA A 60 6.57 9.34 2.18
C ALA A 60 6.60 8.72 3.58
N ASP A 61 6.12 9.48 4.57
CA ASP A 61 6.07 9.06 5.98
C ASP A 61 5.13 7.89 6.28
N GLY A 62 4.31 7.46 5.31
CA GLY A 62 3.39 6.32 5.44
C GLY A 62 4.08 5.03 5.88
N PRO A 63 4.97 4.44 5.06
CA PRO A 63 5.71 3.22 5.42
C PRO A 63 6.51 3.34 6.72
N LYS A 64 7.09 4.50 7.03
CA LYS A 64 7.82 4.73 8.30
C LYS A 64 6.91 4.65 9.52
N HIS A 65 5.72 5.25 9.46
CA HIS A 65 4.73 5.14 10.53
C HIS A 65 4.27 3.69 10.72
N ILE A 66 4.10 2.95 9.62
CA ILE A 66 3.71 1.55 9.65
C ILE A 66 4.80 0.68 10.29
N GLU A 67 6.06 0.83 9.90
CA GLU A 67 7.20 0.13 10.52
C GLU A 67 7.32 0.44 12.01
N THR A 68 7.20 1.72 12.38
CA THR A 68 7.23 2.13 13.78
C THR A 68 6.10 1.47 14.57
N THR A 69 4.89 1.46 14.01
CA THR A 69 3.73 0.83 14.66
C THR A 69 3.91 -0.67 14.79
N LEU A 70 4.40 -1.36 13.77
CA LEU A 70 4.67 -2.80 13.81
C LEU A 70 5.80 -3.17 14.78
N SER A 71 6.80 -2.29 14.97
CA SER A 71 7.93 -2.52 15.89
C SER A 71 7.58 -2.38 17.38
N LEU A 72 6.38 -1.90 17.70
CA LEU A 72 5.89 -1.70 19.07
C LEU A 72 5.14 -2.90 19.65
N PHE A 73 4.99 -3.98 18.87
CA PHE A 73 4.33 -5.24 19.27
C PHE A 73 5.31 -6.41 19.17
#